data_AF-A0A2N0MIW4-F1
#
_entry.id   AF-A0A2N0MIW4-F1
#
_cell.length_a   1.000
_cell.length_b   1.000
_cell.length_c   1.000
_cell.angle_alpha   90.00
_cell.angle_beta   90.00
_cell.angle_gamma   90.00
#
_symmetry.space_group_name_H-M   'P 1'
#
loop_
_entity.id
_entity.type
_entity.pdbx_description
1 polymer ?
#
loop_
_entity_poly.entity_id
_entity_poly.type
_entity_poly.pdbx_seq_one_letter_code
_entity_poly.pdbx_strand_id
1 'polypeptide(L)'
;MAFERRHLKEPTDAAGYLDRGNRFSRNGVYGKAIEDYNKALEMDSEFADAYYNRGCSWYEVGKYNEAISDLTRAIECDPLADHYYGQRALVYLFDDQPELSQADQDSAEELRVRAQEG
;
A
#
# COMPACT_ATOMS: atom_id res chain seq x y z
N MET A 1 -2.39 19.35 37.45
CA MET A 1 -2.84 18.55 36.30
C MET A 1 -1.58 18.15 35.51
N ALA A 2 -1.16 16.90 35.60
CA ALA A 2 0.02 16.42 34.89
C ALA A 2 -0.35 16.30 33.41
N PHE A 3 0.32 17.08 32.57
CA PHE A 3 0.33 16.86 31.12
C PHE A 3 1.14 15.59 30.88
N GLU A 4 0.49 14.43 30.96
CA GLU A 4 1.00 13.23 30.31
C GLU A 4 1.05 13.56 28.82
N ARG A 5 2.23 13.98 28.35
CA ARG A 5 2.59 13.79 26.95
C ARG A 5 2.48 12.30 26.75
N ARG A 6 1.36 11.86 26.17
CA ARG A 6 1.14 10.49 25.72
C ARG A 6 2.36 10.15 24.87
N HIS A 7 3.36 9.52 25.48
CA HIS A 7 4.45 8.89 24.76
C HIS A 7 3.74 7.83 23.94
N LEU A 8 3.45 8.15 22.68
CA LEU A 8 3.20 7.11 21.70
C LEU A 8 4.45 6.25 21.78
N LYS A 9 4.30 5.06 22.36
CA LYS A 9 5.37 4.07 22.39
C LYS A 9 5.82 3.91 20.94
N GLU A 10 7.10 4.21 20.68
CA GLU A 10 7.65 4.03 19.34
C GLU A 10 7.39 2.58 18.91
N PRO A 11 6.94 2.36 17.67
CA PRO A 11 6.77 1.02 17.16
C PRO A 11 8.07 0.23 17.27
N THR A 12 7.96 -1.03 17.68
CA THR A 12 9.10 -1.91 17.91
C THR A 12 9.27 -2.98 16.83
N ASP A 13 8.30 -3.11 15.94
CA ASP A 13 8.25 -4.12 14.88
C ASP A 13 7.61 -3.56 13.60
N ALA A 14 7.72 -4.31 12.50
CA ALA A 14 7.22 -3.91 11.19
C ALA A 14 5.71 -3.62 11.22
N ALA A 15 4.93 -4.48 11.89
CA ALA A 15 3.49 -4.32 12.04
C ALA A 15 3.09 -3.04 12.79
N GLY A 16 3.82 -2.67 13.85
CA GLY A 16 3.57 -1.44 14.58
C GLY A 16 3.85 -0.20 13.73
N TYR A 17 4.89 -0.22 12.89
CA TYR A 17 5.17 0.85 11.94
C TYR A 17 4.08 0.93 10.87
N LEU A 18 3.65 -0.21 10.31
CA LEU A 18 2.51 -0.28 9.38
C LEU A 18 1.25 0.35 10.00
N ASP A 19 0.89 -0.04 11.22
CA ASP A 19 -0.29 0.47 11.92
C ASP A 19 -0.23 1.98 12.16
N ARG A 20 0.96 2.51 12.48
CA ARG A 20 1.15 3.95 12.66
C ARG A 20 1.08 4.69 11.33
N GLY A 21 1.69 4.12 10.28
CA GLY A 21 1.59 4.63 8.91
C GLY A 21 0.14 4.70 8.45
N ASN A 22 -0.64 3.65 8.68
CA ASN A 22 -2.07 3.60 8.35
C ASN A 22 -2.86 4.72 9.05
N ARG A 23 -2.54 5.02 10.31
CA ARG A 23 -3.15 6.15 11.04
C ARG A 23 -2.76 7.50 10.42
N PHE A 24 -1.52 7.67 9.99
CA PHE A 24 -1.11 8.91 9.30
C PHE A 24 -1.80 9.06 7.94
N SER A 25 -1.85 7.99 7.15
CA SER A 25 -2.51 7.98 5.84
C SER A 25 -4.00 8.32 5.95
N ARG A 26 -4.71 7.70 6.90
CA ARG A 26 -6.13 8.03 7.18
C ARG A 26 -6.38 9.47 7.62
N ASN A 27 -5.36 10.16 8.13
CA ASN A 27 -5.43 11.58 8.49
C ASN A 27 -4.93 12.51 7.38
N GLY A 28 -4.64 11.98 6.18
CA GLY A 28 -4.11 12.74 5.04
C GLY A 28 -2.65 13.15 5.20
N VAL A 29 -1.93 12.60 6.19
CA VAL A 29 -0.52 12.95 6.46
C VAL A 29 0.39 11.94 5.75
N TYR A 30 0.27 11.88 4.42
CA TYR A 30 0.88 10.83 3.59
C TYR A 30 2.41 10.77 3.69
N GLY A 31 3.09 11.91 3.81
CA GLY A 31 4.56 11.92 3.97
C GLY A 31 5.04 11.16 5.20
N LYS A 32 4.37 11.32 6.35
CA LYS A 32 4.69 10.55 7.57
C LYS A 32 4.28 9.09 7.45
N ALA A 33 3.18 8.81 6.74
CA ALA A 33 2.76 7.45 6.47
C ALA A 33 3.84 6.70 5.69
N ILE A 34 4.37 7.32 4.62
CA ILE A 34 5.45 6.78 3.80
C ILE A 34 6.72 6.52 4.63
N GLU A 35 7.12 7.45 5.50
CA GLU A 35 8.26 7.23 6.41
C GLU A 35 8.08 6.01 7.31
N ASP A 36 6.88 5.81 7.85
CA ASP A 36 6.58 4.65 8.69
C ASP A 36 6.53 3.35 7.88
N TYR A 37 5.94 3.36 6.67
CA TYR A 37 5.98 2.18 5.80
C TYR A 37 7.40 1.83 5.36
N ASN A 38 8.26 2.83 5.12
CA ASN A 38 9.68 2.58 4.85
C ASN A 38 10.34 1.83 6.00
N LYS A 39 10.10 2.24 7.25
CA LYS A 39 10.63 1.53 8.42
C LYS A 39 10.06 0.14 8.57
N ALA A 40 8.77 -0.06 8.27
CA ALA A 40 8.18 -1.39 8.24
C ALA A 40 8.90 -2.30 7.23
N LEU A 41 9.20 -1.78 6.04
CA LEU A 41 9.87 -2.50 4.96
C LEU A 41 11.38 -2.69 5.18
N GLU A 42 12.03 -1.83 5.94
CA GLU A 42 13.41 -2.05 6.42
C GLU A 42 13.49 -3.22 7.40
N MET A 43 12.42 -3.47 8.15
CA MET A 43 12.32 -4.58 9.11
C MET A 43 11.85 -5.87 8.46
N ASP A 44 10.90 -5.78 7.54
CA ASP A 44 10.37 -6.90 6.75
C ASP A 44 10.23 -6.50 5.28
N SER A 45 11.21 -6.89 4.48
CA SER A 45 11.29 -6.54 3.06
C SER A 45 10.25 -7.24 2.18
N GLU A 46 9.53 -8.22 2.70
CA GLU A 46 8.49 -8.99 2.00
C GLU A 46 7.07 -8.66 2.49
N PHE A 47 6.92 -7.58 3.27
CA PHE A 47 5.64 -7.20 3.82
C PHE A 47 4.73 -6.56 2.77
N ALA A 48 3.93 -7.39 2.09
CA ALA A 48 3.06 -6.99 0.99
C ALA A 48 2.15 -5.80 1.32
N ASP A 49 1.48 -5.83 2.49
CA ASP A 49 0.60 -4.75 2.94
C ASP A 49 1.33 -3.41 3.16
N ALA A 50 2.61 -3.44 3.55
CA ALA A 50 3.40 -2.23 3.72
C ALA A 50 3.72 -1.59 2.36
N TYR A 51 4.06 -2.39 1.35
CA TYR A 51 4.19 -1.90 -0.03
C TYR A 51 2.87 -1.34 -0.56
N TYR A 52 1.78 -2.08 -0.41
CA TYR A 52 0.46 -1.63 -0.85
C TYR A 52 0.07 -0.27 -0.25
N ASN A 53 0.16 -0.13 1.08
CA ASN A 53 -0.23 1.09 1.76
C ASN A 53 0.72 2.27 1.44
N ARG A 54 2.01 1.99 1.21
CA ARG A 54 2.97 3.00 0.74
C ARG A 54 2.66 3.44 -0.68
N GLY A 55 2.34 2.50 -1.57
CA GLY A 55 1.91 2.78 -2.94
C GLY A 55 0.65 3.64 -3.00
N CYS A 56 -0.38 3.31 -2.21
CA CYS A 56 -1.58 4.15 -2.07
C CYS A 56 -1.22 5.56 -1.57
N SER A 57 -0.28 5.69 -0.63
CA SER A 57 0.12 7.00 -0.11
C SER A 57 0.92 7.81 -1.14
N TRP A 58 1.71 7.16 -1.99
CA TRP A 58 2.38 7.80 -3.13
C TRP A 58 1.37 8.29 -4.18
N TYR A 59 0.35 7.50 -4.47
CA TYR A 59 -0.74 7.89 -5.35
C TYR A 59 -1.45 9.16 -4.85
N GLU A 60 -1.75 9.25 -3.56
CA GLU A 60 -2.40 10.42 -2.94
C GLU A 60 -1.56 11.70 -3.01
N VAL A 61 -0.24 11.58 -3.12
CA VAL A 61 0.66 12.74 -3.33
C VAL A 61 1.04 12.95 -4.80
N GLY A 62 0.39 12.25 -5.73
CA GLY A 62 0.58 12.39 -7.17
C GLY A 62 1.88 11.77 -7.71
N LYS A 63 2.45 10.82 -6.97
CA LYS A 63 3.70 10.10 -7.32
C LYS A 63 3.38 8.74 -7.91
N TYR A 64 2.89 8.73 -9.15
CA TYR A 64 2.34 7.53 -9.79
C TYR A 64 3.39 6.45 -10.08
N ASN A 65 4.60 6.83 -10.51
CA ASN A 65 5.68 5.86 -10.76
C ASN A 65 6.09 5.11 -9.47
N GLU A 66 6.25 5.85 -8.37
CA GLU A 66 6.55 5.29 -7.07
C GLU A 66 5.41 4.38 -6.57
N ALA A 67 4.16 4.80 -6.78
CA ALA A 67 2.98 4.00 -6.46
C ALA A 67 2.92 2.69 -7.25
N ILE A 68 3.14 2.73 -8.57
CA ILE A 68 3.17 1.55 -9.45
C ILE A 68 4.28 0.59 -9.03
N SER A 69 5.47 1.10 -8.71
CA SER A 69 6.60 0.28 -8.25
C SER A 69 6.26 -0.46 -6.96
N ASP A 70 5.68 0.24 -5.98
CA ASP A 70 5.30 -0.36 -4.71
C ASP A 70 4.17 -1.39 -4.87
N LEU A 71 3.13 -1.06 -5.64
CA LEU A 71 2.02 -1.98 -5.89
C LEU A 71 2.49 -3.23 -6.66
N THR A 72 3.45 -3.07 -7.58
CA THR A 72 4.08 -4.22 -8.25
C THR A 72 4.79 -5.13 -7.25
N ARG A 73 5.52 -4.55 -6.29
CA ARG A 73 6.19 -5.33 -5.27
C ARG A 73 5.20 -6.02 -4.32
N ALA A 74 4.07 -5.38 -3.99
CA ALA A 74 3.00 -6.00 -3.22
C ALA A 74 2.42 -7.24 -3.95
N ILE A 75 2.19 -7.14 -5.26
CA ILE A 75 1.73 -8.25 -6.12
C ILE A 75 2.77 -9.38 -6.20
N GLU A 76 4.06 -9.06 -6.29
CA GLU A 76 5.13 -10.08 -6.24
C GLU A 76 5.15 -10.84 -4.91
N CYS A 77 4.85 -10.15 -3.79
CA CYS A 77 4.82 -10.75 -2.46
C CYS A 77 3.54 -11.59 -2.21
N ASP A 78 2.37 -11.09 -2.63
CA ASP A 78 1.10 -11.83 -2.59
C ASP A 78 0.32 -11.65 -3.91
N PRO A 79 0.48 -12.59 -4.86
CA PRO A 79 -0.16 -12.49 -6.17
C PRO A 79 -1.64 -12.89 -6.16
N LEU A 80 -2.18 -13.39 -5.03
CA LEU A 80 -3.59 -13.76 -4.94
C LEU A 80 -4.47 -12.63 -4.40
N ALA A 81 -3.85 -11.53 -3.96
CA ALA A 81 -4.53 -10.32 -3.49
C ALA A 81 -5.05 -9.49 -4.67
N ASP A 82 -6.28 -9.75 -5.11
CA ASP A 82 -6.98 -9.04 -6.20
C ASP A 82 -7.00 -7.51 -6.03
N HIS A 83 -7.10 -7.03 -4.79
CA HIS A 83 -7.14 -5.61 -4.47
C HIS A 83 -5.83 -4.88 -4.79
N TYR A 84 -4.68 -5.56 -4.83
CA TYR A 84 -3.41 -4.94 -5.25
C TYR A 84 -3.42 -4.59 -6.73
N TYR A 85 -3.91 -5.52 -7.57
CA TYR A 85 -4.14 -5.28 -9.00
C TYR A 85 -5.15 -4.16 -9.22
N GLY A 86 -6.26 -4.17 -8.47
CA GLY A 86 -7.28 -3.12 -8.56
C GLY A 86 -6.73 -1.71 -8.26
N GLN A 87 -5.87 -1.57 -7.25
CA GLN A 87 -5.24 -0.27 -6.98
C GLN A 87 -4.21 0.11 -8.04
N ARG A 88 -3.40 -0.85 -8.53
CA ARG A 88 -2.41 -0.53 -9.57
C ARG A 88 -3.07 -0.13 -10.89
N ALA A 89 -4.18 -0.77 -11.23
CA ALA A 89 -5.05 -0.35 -12.34
C ALA A 89 -5.51 1.09 -12.19
N LEU A 90 -5.99 1.47 -11.00
CA LEU A 90 -6.38 2.86 -10.72
C LEU A 90 -5.22 3.82 -10.99
N VAL A 91 -4.03 3.52 -10.46
CA VAL A 91 -2.85 4.38 -10.67
C VAL A 91 -2.49 4.48 -12.15
N TYR A 92 -2.54 3.38 -12.91
CA TYR A 92 -2.32 3.40 -14.36
C TYR A 92 -3.29 4.30 -15.11
N LEU A 93 -4.58 4.36 -14.72
CA LEU A 93 -5.53 5.30 -15.33
C LEU A 93 -5.15 6.76 -15.09
N PHE A 94 -4.64 7.10 -13.90
CA PHE A 94 -4.20 8.45 -13.58
C PHE A 94 -2.86 8.83 -14.21
N ASP A 95 -2.02 7.84 -14.49
CA ASP A 95 -0.76 8.00 -15.23
C ASP A 95 -0.94 7.96 -16.78
N ASP A 96 -2.19 7.89 -17.27
CA ASP A 96 -2.54 7.84 -18.71
C ASP A 96 -2.05 6.56 -19.42
N GLN A 97 -2.11 5.42 -18.72
CA GLN A 97 -1.74 4.08 -19.20
C GLN A 97 -2.94 3.11 -19.21
N PRO A 98 -3.97 3.35 -20.04
CA PRO A 98 -5.23 2.62 -19.98
C PRO A 98 -5.11 1.13 -20.34
N GLU A 99 -4.16 0.75 -21.21
CA GLU A 99 -3.95 -0.66 -21.57
C GLU A 99 -3.44 -1.48 -20.38
N LEU A 100 -2.53 -0.90 -19.60
CA LEU A 100 -2.01 -1.54 -18.38
C LEU A 100 -3.07 -1.57 -17.28
N SER A 101 -3.90 -0.54 -17.18
CA SER A 101 -5.06 -0.56 -16.29
C SER A 101 -6.02 -1.69 -16.64
N GLN A 102 -6.35 -1.88 -17.93
CA GLN A 102 -7.27 -2.93 -18.34
C GLN A 102 -6.71 -4.31 -18.00
N ALA A 103 -5.42 -4.54 -18.24
CA ALA A 103 -4.76 -5.79 -17.91
C ALA A 103 -4.80 -6.13 -16.41
N ASP A 104 -4.59 -5.14 -15.54
CA ASP A 104 -4.71 -5.33 -14.09
C ASP A 104 -6.16 -5.57 -13.64
N GLN A 105 -7.14 -4.91 -14.28
CA GLN A 105 -8.56 -5.18 -14.01
C GLN A 105 -8.95 -6.61 -14.38
N ASP A 106 -8.49 -7.09 -15.54
CA ASP A 106 -8.74 -8.45 -16.00
C ASP A 106 -8.12 -9.47 -15.03
N SER A 107 -6.89 -9.20 -14.57
CA SER A 107 -6.20 -10.03 -13.57
C SER A 107 -6.95 -10.07 -12.23
N ALA A 108 -7.44 -8.93 -11.75
CA ALA A 108 -8.21 -8.85 -10.51
C ALA A 108 -9.54 -9.63 -10.62
N GLU A 109 -10.22 -9.56 -11.76
CA GLU A 109 -11.48 -10.28 -11.99
C GLU A 109 -11.27 -11.79 -12.06
N GLU A 110 -10.21 -12.25 -12.74
CA GLU A 110 -9.86 -13.67 -12.80
C GLU A 110 -9.64 -14.26 -11.39
N LEU A 111 -8.92 -13.54 -10.53
CA LEU A 111 -8.70 -13.94 -9.13
C LEU A 111 -10.01 -14.04 -8.34
N ARG A 112 -10.94 -13.08 -8.54
CA ARG A 112 -12.26 -13.10 -7.87
C ARG A 112 -13.12 -14.26 -8.31
N VAL A 113 -13.19 -14.51 -9.62
CA VAL A 113 -13.95 -15.64 -10.18
C VAL A 113 -13.39 -16.95 -9.61
N ARG A 114 -12.07 -17.12 -9.63
CA ARG A 114 -11.40 -18.30 -9.07
C ARG A 114 -11.70 -18.51 -7.58
N ALA A 115 -11.78 -17.42 -6.80
CA ALA A 115 -12.10 -17.48 -5.38
C ALA A 115 -13.55 -17.90 -5.09
N GLN A 116 -14.48 -17.75 -6.04
CA GLN A 116 -15.89 -18.16 -5.91
C GLN A 116 -16.12 -19.62 -6.30
N GLU A 117 -15.21 -20.22 -7.08
CA GLU A 117 -15.33 -21.57 -7.61
C GLU A 117 -14.66 -22.65 -6.73
N GLY A 118 -13.97 -22.26 -5.65
CA GLY A 118 -13.29 -23.15 -4.70
C GLY A 118 -14.06 -23.38 -3.41
#